data_AF-A0A7W6L2M4-F1
#
_entry.id   AF-A0A7W6L2M4-F1
#
_cell.length_a   1.000
_cell.length_b   1.000
_cell.length_c   1.000
_cell.angle_alpha   90.00
_cell.angle_beta   90.00
_cell.angle_gamma   90.00
#
_symmetry.space_group_name_H-M   'P 1'
#
loop_
_entity.id
_entity.type
_entity.pdbx_description
1 polymer ?
#
loop_
_entity_poly.entity_id
_entity_poly.type
_entity_poly.pdbx_seq_one_letter_code
_entity_poly.pdbx_strand_id
1 'polypeptide(L)'
;MANVLLQKWIEHAERRALFWWQPKNAGVNMGDHLSKVIVSCVLSLQDKTLIEKRDLSKKLIAIGSVLHFAKDGDTVWGSGINGKIPAERNTFSTLDVRAVRGPKTRKFLMDRGIAVPEVYGDPGLLTPMFFPGDALGTVKKRPFAIVPHFNEPVEKYSAYADHLVFPNVKPATFMSALLGAELVISSSLHGLILAEAYGIPAVYLDWGNGEDRFKYDDYYNGTGRMQWHSGNSVEECLDLGGNGVFDLEKLQAGLLAAFPYDLW
;
A
#
# COMPACT_ATOMS: atom_id res chain seq x y z
N MET A 1 25.84 19.97 12.08
CA MET A 1 25.96 18.74 12.89
C MET A 1 24.76 18.50 13.82
N ALA A 2 24.21 19.51 14.52
CA ALA A 2 23.01 19.35 15.38
C ALA A 2 21.76 18.80 14.66
N ASN A 3 21.59 19.13 13.36
CA ASN A 3 20.43 18.69 12.57
C ASN A 3 20.42 17.17 12.29
N VAL A 4 21.58 16.53 12.15
CA VAL A 4 21.66 15.09 11.80
C VAL A 4 21.28 14.19 12.99
N LEU A 5 21.70 14.55 14.20
CA LEU A 5 21.35 13.81 15.41
C LEU A 5 19.84 13.92 15.70
N LEU A 6 19.28 15.12 15.56
CA LEU A 6 17.84 15.34 15.73
C LEU A 6 17.03 14.55 14.69
N GLN A 7 17.41 14.58 13.40
CA GLN A 7 16.75 13.80 12.35
C GLN A 7 16.78 12.30 12.63
N LYS A 8 17.93 11.76 13.06
CA LYS A 8 18.05 10.34 13.43
C LYS A 8 17.19 9.98 14.62
N TRP A 9 17.10 10.87 15.62
CA TRP A 9 16.25 10.66 16.79
C TRP A 9 14.77 10.67 16.40
N ILE A 10 14.33 11.63 15.58
CA ILE A 10 12.96 11.71 15.08
C ILE A 10 12.61 10.43 14.30
N GLU A 11 13.45 10.02 13.34
CA GLU A 11 13.19 8.82 12.56
C GLU A 11 13.13 7.57 13.46
N HIS A 12 14.01 7.48 14.46
CA HIS A 12 13.97 6.39 15.43
C HIS A 12 12.66 6.37 16.21
N ALA A 13 12.19 7.52 16.70
CA ALA A 13 10.92 7.64 17.43
C ALA A 13 9.72 7.28 16.54
N GLU A 14 9.68 7.79 15.31
CA GLU A 14 8.64 7.46 14.32
C GLU A 14 8.61 5.96 14.01
N ARG A 15 9.77 5.30 13.84
CA ARG A 15 9.86 3.85 13.57
C ARG A 15 9.40 2.99 14.74
N ARG A 16 9.41 3.52 15.96
CA ARG A 16 8.81 2.87 17.13
C ARG A 16 7.30 3.04 17.16
N ALA A 17 6.78 4.13 16.61
CA ALA A 17 5.35 4.38 16.52
C ALA A 17 4.68 3.63 15.36
N LEU A 18 5.35 3.53 14.22
CA LEU A 18 4.83 2.98 12.96
C LEU A 18 5.90 2.15 12.24
N PHE A 19 5.49 1.01 11.69
CA PHE A 19 6.33 0.24 10.79
C PHE A 19 6.22 0.72 9.34
N TRP A 20 7.37 0.90 8.69
CA TRP A 20 7.49 0.90 7.24
C TRP A 20 8.81 0.25 6.84
N TRP A 21 8.75 -0.58 5.79
CA TRP A 21 9.95 -1.22 5.25
C TRP A 21 10.77 -0.23 4.44
N GLN A 22 12.09 -0.41 4.46
CA GLN A 22 13.03 0.33 3.63
C GLN A 22 14.13 -0.61 3.14
N PRO A 23 14.56 -0.52 1.87
CA PRO A 23 15.67 -1.31 1.35
C PRO A 23 16.98 -0.95 2.07
N LYS A 24 17.90 -1.93 2.13
CA LYS A 24 19.17 -1.83 2.86
C LYS A 24 20.07 -0.68 2.41
N ASN A 25 19.97 -0.28 1.14
CA ASN A 25 20.70 0.84 0.56
C ASN A 25 20.08 2.21 0.88
N ALA A 26 19.12 2.26 1.80
CA ALA A 26 18.34 3.45 2.14
C ALA A 26 17.57 4.08 0.97
N GLY A 27 17.38 3.35 -0.14
CA GLY A 27 16.47 3.74 -1.22
C GLY A 27 15.02 3.85 -0.74
N VAL A 28 14.15 4.34 -1.61
CA VAL A 28 12.71 4.44 -1.32
C VAL A 28 12.03 3.24 -1.97
N ASN A 29 11.23 2.49 -1.22
CA ASN A 29 10.13 1.71 -1.78
C ASN A 29 8.87 2.55 -1.56
N MET A 30 8.31 3.08 -2.65
CA MET A 30 7.23 4.04 -2.60
C MET A 30 6.02 3.48 -1.83
N GLY A 31 5.67 2.22 -2.08
CA GLY A 31 4.53 1.58 -1.44
C GLY A 31 4.67 1.47 0.07
N ASP A 32 5.82 1.01 0.56
CA ASP A 32 6.05 0.92 2.01
C ASP A 32 6.25 2.30 2.66
N HIS A 33 6.92 3.22 1.97
CA HIS A 33 7.10 4.60 2.44
C HIS A 33 5.76 5.35 2.56
N LEU A 34 4.78 5.00 1.74
CA LEU A 34 3.44 5.57 1.79
C LEU A 34 2.77 5.38 3.14
N SER A 35 3.08 4.29 3.86
CA SER A 35 2.64 4.04 5.24
C SER A 35 2.91 5.24 6.15
N LYS A 36 4.15 5.74 6.15
CA LYS A 36 4.55 6.91 6.95
C LYS A 36 3.75 8.15 6.56
N VAL A 37 3.58 8.37 5.26
CA VAL A 37 2.96 9.58 4.72
C VAL A 37 1.47 9.62 5.06
N ILE A 38 0.73 8.56 4.74
CA ILE A 38 -0.73 8.50 4.97
C ILE A 38 -1.07 8.55 6.45
N VAL A 39 -0.36 7.79 7.31
CA VAL A 39 -0.60 7.84 8.75
C VAL A 39 -0.33 9.24 9.31
N SER A 40 0.73 9.92 8.86
CA SER A 40 1.00 11.31 9.26
C SER A 40 -0.11 12.27 8.83
N CYS A 41 -0.63 12.13 7.60
CA CYS A 41 -1.74 12.93 7.10
C CYS A 41 -3.03 12.71 7.92
N VAL A 42 -3.37 11.46 8.23
CA VAL A 42 -4.54 11.12 9.05
C VAL A 42 -4.41 11.65 10.48
N LEU A 43 -3.22 11.52 11.09
CA LEU A 43 -2.96 12.11 12.42
C LEU A 43 -3.10 13.64 12.43
N SER A 44 -2.66 14.30 11.36
CA SER A 44 -2.75 15.76 11.23
C SER A 44 -4.19 16.26 11.20
N LEU A 45 -5.19 15.42 10.89
CA LEU A 45 -6.61 15.77 11.00
C LEU A 45 -7.06 16.01 12.45
N GLN A 46 -6.25 15.64 13.44
CA GLN A 46 -6.48 15.89 14.86
C GLN A 46 -5.26 16.54 15.55
N ASP A 47 -4.46 17.31 14.80
CA ASP A 47 -3.27 18.01 15.30
C ASP A 47 -2.25 17.08 16.00
N LYS A 48 -2.17 15.82 15.57
CA LYS A 48 -1.24 14.80 16.10
C LYS A 48 -0.11 14.50 15.14
N THR A 49 1.00 14.04 15.69
CA THR A 49 2.20 13.60 14.98
C THR A 49 2.60 12.19 15.42
N LEU A 50 3.38 11.49 14.58
CA LEU A 50 3.80 10.11 14.86
C LEU A 50 4.50 9.94 16.22
N ILE A 51 5.32 10.91 16.63
CA ILE A 51 6.13 10.83 17.85
C ILE A 51 5.31 11.00 19.14
N GLU A 52 4.05 11.43 19.05
CA GLU A 52 3.14 11.59 20.19
C GLU A 52 2.40 10.30 20.56
N LYS A 53 2.73 9.17 19.92
CA LYS A 53 2.12 7.87 20.25
C LYS A 53 2.35 7.53 21.72
N ARG A 54 1.27 7.18 22.43
CA ARG A 54 1.27 6.96 23.89
C ARG A 54 2.11 5.77 24.35
N ASP A 55 2.14 4.71 23.55
CA ASP A 55 2.92 3.50 23.81
C ASP A 55 3.81 3.16 22.61
N LEU A 56 5.12 3.38 22.77
CA LEU A 56 6.15 3.10 21.77
C LEU A 56 6.76 1.69 21.89
N SER A 57 6.20 0.81 22.72
CA SER A 57 6.53 -0.62 22.74
C SER A 57 5.76 -1.41 21.67
N LYS A 58 4.61 -0.88 21.25
CA LYS A 58 3.72 -1.43 20.23
C LYS A 58 3.63 -0.46 19.07
N LYS A 59 3.87 -0.94 17.86
CA LYS A 59 3.83 -0.11 16.64
C LYS A 59 2.54 -0.35 15.86
N LEU A 60 2.19 0.62 15.02
CA LEU A 60 1.16 0.46 14.00
C LEU A 60 1.74 -0.24 12.76
N ILE A 61 0.95 -1.12 12.14
CA ILE A 61 1.21 -1.78 10.85
C ILE A 61 0.06 -1.40 9.90
N ALA A 62 0.31 -0.51 8.94
CA ALA A 62 -0.76 0.13 8.17
C ALA A 62 -0.82 -0.27 6.68
N ILE A 63 0.17 0.09 5.89
CA ILE A 63 0.17 -0.12 4.43
C ILE A 63 1.09 -1.27 4.04
N GLY A 64 0.71 -2.01 2.99
CA GLY A 64 1.57 -3.00 2.36
C GLY A 64 1.44 -4.42 2.93
N SER A 65 2.28 -5.31 2.40
CA SER A 65 2.24 -6.74 2.69
C SER A 65 3.26 -7.16 3.76
N VAL A 66 3.20 -6.49 4.90
CA VAL A 66 4.26 -6.45 5.91
C VAL A 66 3.85 -7.07 7.25
N LEU A 67 2.72 -7.76 7.30
CA LEU A 67 2.17 -8.31 8.54
C LEU A 67 3.14 -9.24 9.30
N HIS A 68 4.03 -9.93 8.59
CA HIS A 68 5.07 -10.79 9.17
C HIS A 68 6.13 -10.04 10.01
N PHE A 69 6.13 -8.70 10.01
CA PHE A 69 6.95 -7.87 10.91
C PHE A 69 6.22 -7.44 12.20
N ALA A 70 4.94 -7.79 12.32
CA ALA A 70 4.17 -7.54 13.53
C ALA A 70 4.66 -8.41 14.70
N LYS A 71 4.50 -7.90 15.91
CA LYS A 71 4.78 -8.56 17.18
C LYS A 71 3.51 -8.55 18.03
N ASP A 72 3.53 -9.31 19.11
CA ASP A 72 2.41 -9.35 20.06
C ASP A 72 2.04 -7.94 20.56
N GLY A 73 0.75 -7.65 20.47
CA GLY A 73 0.17 -6.38 20.89
C GLY A 73 0.34 -5.22 19.90
N ASP A 74 1.01 -5.41 18.75
CA ASP A 74 1.01 -4.40 17.69
C ASP A 74 -0.41 -4.17 17.14
N THR A 75 -0.64 -2.98 16.59
CA THR A 75 -1.92 -2.61 15.99
C THR A 75 -1.85 -2.74 14.47
N VAL A 76 -2.90 -3.28 13.83
CA VAL A 76 -3.00 -3.40 12.37
C VAL A 76 -4.12 -2.52 11.83
N TRP A 77 -3.83 -1.73 10.80
CA TRP A 77 -4.80 -0.87 10.11
C TRP A 77 -4.60 -0.93 8.59
N GLY A 78 -5.20 -1.94 7.97
CA GLY A 78 -5.30 -2.08 6.51
C GLY A 78 -4.13 -2.85 5.86
N SER A 79 -3.17 -3.32 6.64
CA SER A 79 -2.06 -4.14 6.12
C SER A 79 -2.52 -5.56 5.80
N GLY A 80 -1.76 -6.25 4.96
CA GLY A 80 -2.06 -7.61 4.50
C GLY A 80 -0.90 -8.59 4.60
N ILE A 81 -1.20 -9.86 4.37
CA ILE A 81 -0.19 -10.92 4.24
C ILE A 81 0.47 -10.85 2.85
N ASN A 82 1.74 -11.23 2.79
CA ASN A 82 2.53 -11.24 1.56
C ASN A 82 2.20 -12.41 0.62
N GLY A 83 1.81 -13.57 1.16
CA GLY A 83 1.57 -14.80 0.41
C GLY A 83 2.83 -15.63 0.24
N LYS A 84 3.93 -14.99 -0.21
CA LYS A 84 5.24 -15.65 -0.40
C LYS A 84 5.93 -16.04 0.89
N ILE A 85 5.66 -15.29 1.95
CA ILE A 85 6.32 -15.43 3.24
C ILE A 85 5.65 -16.60 3.97
N PRO A 86 6.41 -17.64 4.38
CA PRO A 86 5.85 -18.78 5.10
C PRO A 86 5.03 -18.34 6.33
N ALA A 87 3.91 -19.01 6.58
CA ALA A 87 2.98 -18.63 7.63
C ALA A 87 3.64 -18.54 9.01
N GLU A 88 4.65 -19.37 9.26
CA GLU A 88 5.42 -19.49 10.51
C GLU A 88 6.25 -18.22 10.81
N ARG A 89 6.54 -17.41 9.80
CA ARG A 89 7.21 -16.11 9.99
C ARG A 89 6.31 -15.08 10.66
N ASN A 90 5.00 -15.28 10.64
CA ASN A 90 4.08 -14.50 11.45
C ASN A 90 4.10 -15.09 12.86
N THR A 91 4.99 -14.59 13.72
CA THR A 91 5.24 -15.18 15.05
C THR A 91 4.34 -14.65 16.16
N PHE A 92 3.53 -13.61 15.87
CA PHE A 92 2.56 -13.05 16.83
C PHE A 92 1.41 -14.02 17.13
N SER A 93 0.91 -13.97 18.34
CA SER A 93 -0.30 -14.64 18.83
C SER A 93 -1.43 -13.66 19.15
N THR A 94 -1.10 -12.38 19.37
CA THR A 94 -2.06 -11.32 19.73
C THR A 94 -1.81 -10.06 18.91
N LEU A 95 -2.88 -9.43 18.41
CA LEU A 95 -2.84 -8.16 17.69
C LEU A 95 -4.07 -7.33 18.04
N ASP A 96 -3.93 -6.01 18.02
CA ASP A 96 -5.06 -5.07 18.00
C ASP A 96 -5.42 -4.78 16.54
N VAL A 97 -6.46 -5.41 16.00
CA VAL A 97 -6.78 -5.31 14.56
C VAL A 97 -7.94 -4.35 14.34
N ARG A 98 -7.66 -3.25 13.64
CA ARG A 98 -8.65 -2.21 13.30
C ARG A 98 -9.21 -2.36 11.90
N ALA A 99 -8.36 -2.72 10.96
CA ALA A 99 -8.70 -3.03 9.58
C ALA A 99 -7.62 -3.94 9.00
N VAL A 100 -7.93 -4.69 7.95
CA VAL A 100 -6.96 -5.47 7.17
C VAL A 100 -7.20 -5.24 5.69
N ARG A 101 -6.21 -5.53 4.83
CA ARG A 101 -6.37 -5.27 3.38
C ARG A 101 -7.61 -5.93 2.79
N GLY A 102 -7.91 -7.16 3.19
CA GLY A 102 -9.05 -7.90 2.68
C GLY A 102 -9.38 -9.19 3.44
N PRO A 103 -10.39 -9.93 2.95
CA PRO A 103 -10.97 -11.06 3.67
C PRO A 103 -10.03 -12.28 3.77
N LYS A 104 -9.04 -12.43 2.89
CA LYS A 104 -8.09 -13.55 3.01
C LYS A 104 -7.13 -13.30 4.17
N THR A 105 -6.64 -12.07 4.33
CA THR A 105 -5.85 -11.69 5.52
C THR A 105 -6.69 -11.81 6.79
N ARG A 106 -7.95 -11.37 6.76
CA ARG A 106 -8.88 -11.55 7.89
C ARG A 106 -9.01 -13.01 8.28
N LYS A 107 -9.30 -13.90 7.32
CA LYS A 107 -9.44 -15.33 7.56
C LYS A 107 -8.20 -15.92 8.22
N PHE A 108 -7.00 -15.62 7.69
CA PHE A 108 -5.75 -16.11 8.26
C PHE A 108 -5.57 -15.72 9.74
N LEU A 109 -5.93 -14.49 10.11
CA LEU A 109 -5.84 -14.03 11.50
C LEU A 109 -6.90 -14.68 12.39
N MET A 110 -8.14 -14.82 11.89
CA MET A 110 -9.23 -15.47 12.62
C MET A 110 -8.95 -16.96 12.87
N ASP A 111 -8.36 -17.66 11.89
CA ASP A 111 -7.95 -19.06 12.03
C ASP A 111 -6.87 -19.24 13.13
N ARG A 112 -6.20 -18.16 13.54
CA ARG A 112 -5.23 -18.10 14.65
C ARG A 112 -5.84 -17.60 15.97
N GLY A 113 -7.16 -17.43 16.03
CA GLY A 113 -7.87 -16.95 17.22
C GLY A 113 -7.79 -15.44 17.46
N ILE A 114 -7.33 -14.65 16.47
CA ILE A 114 -7.25 -13.19 16.57
C ILE A 114 -8.56 -12.60 16.06
N ALA A 115 -9.20 -11.76 16.88
CA ALA A 115 -10.41 -11.03 16.49
C ALA A 115 -10.09 -9.99 15.41
N VAL A 116 -10.87 -9.99 14.32
CA VAL A 116 -10.68 -9.07 13.19
C VAL A 116 -12.03 -8.53 12.73
N PRO A 117 -12.24 -7.19 12.75
CA PRO A 117 -13.47 -6.58 12.25
C PRO A 117 -13.58 -6.71 10.73
N GLU A 118 -14.79 -6.58 10.20
CA GLU A 118 -15.06 -6.57 8.75
C GLU A 118 -14.82 -5.18 8.15
N VAL A 119 -13.65 -4.60 8.45
CA VAL A 119 -13.18 -3.34 7.87
C VAL A 119 -12.01 -3.68 6.95
N TYR A 120 -12.21 -3.44 5.65
CA TYR A 120 -11.26 -3.78 4.60
C TYR A 120 -10.71 -2.55 3.89
N GLY A 121 -9.54 -2.72 3.27
CA GLY A 121 -8.91 -1.72 2.43
C GLY A 121 -7.44 -1.53 2.78
N ASP A 122 -6.62 -1.26 1.76
CA ASP A 122 -5.27 -0.74 1.97
C ASP A 122 -5.37 0.80 2.16
N PRO A 123 -4.73 1.41 3.18
CA PRO A 123 -4.82 2.85 3.40
C PRO A 123 -4.24 3.69 2.26
N GLY A 124 -3.51 3.10 1.31
CA GLY A 124 -3.15 3.75 0.05
C GLY A 124 -4.36 4.24 -0.75
N LEU A 125 -5.56 3.69 -0.52
CA LEU A 125 -6.82 4.19 -1.08
C LEU A 125 -7.19 5.60 -0.62
N LEU A 126 -6.62 6.08 0.49
CA LEU A 126 -6.85 7.44 1.00
C LEU A 126 -5.99 8.50 0.29
N THR A 127 -5.07 8.10 -0.61
CA THR A 127 -4.14 9.04 -1.25
C THR A 127 -4.80 10.24 -1.93
N PRO A 128 -5.94 10.13 -2.65
CA PRO A 128 -6.55 11.29 -3.31
C PRO A 128 -7.05 12.35 -2.32
N MET A 129 -7.36 11.97 -1.07
CA MET A 129 -7.83 12.90 -0.04
C MET A 129 -6.71 13.83 0.47
N PHE A 130 -5.45 13.38 0.38
CA PHE A 130 -4.28 14.11 0.88
C PHE A 130 -3.38 14.64 -0.24
N PHE A 131 -3.50 14.05 -1.43
CA PHE A 131 -2.74 14.41 -2.63
C PHE A 131 -3.73 14.56 -3.79
N PRO A 132 -4.57 15.62 -3.78
CA PRO A 132 -5.54 15.82 -4.84
C PRO A 132 -4.79 16.04 -6.17
N GLY A 133 -5.30 15.43 -7.25
CA GLY A 133 -4.56 15.30 -8.51
C GLY A 133 -4.21 16.64 -9.16
N ASP A 134 -5.05 17.65 -8.99
CA ASP A 134 -4.84 19.03 -9.44
C ASP A 134 -3.69 19.74 -8.71
N ALA A 135 -3.39 19.35 -7.47
CA ALA A 135 -2.27 19.87 -6.70
C ALA A 135 -0.92 19.18 -7.02
N LEU A 136 -0.92 18.07 -7.77
CA LEU A 136 0.29 17.31 -8.12
C LEU A 136 0.99 17.77 -9.41
N GLY A 137 0.55 18.90 -9.97
CA GLY A 137 1.16 19.57 -11.12
C GLY A 137 0.63 19.10 -12.48
N THR A 138 1.35 19.45 -13.54
CA THR A 138 0.92 19.17 -14.92
C THR A 138 0.95 17.69 -15.24
N VAL A 139 -0.20 17.17 -15.61
CA VAL A 139 -0.40 15.76 -15.97
C VAL A 139 -0.03 15.51 -17.44
N LYS A 140 0.92 14.61 -17.71
CA LYS A 140 1.26 14.16 -19.06
C LYS A 140 0.31 13.03 -19.48
N LYS A 141 -0.63 13.33 -20.38
CA LYS A 141 -1.54 12.34 -20.96
C LYS A 141 -0.77 11.25 -21.71
N ARG A 142 -1.15 9.99 -21.50
CA ARG A 142 -0.60 8.82 -22.19
C ARG A 142 -1.64 7.69 -22.22
N PRO A 143 -1.64 6.83 -23.24
CA PRO A 143 -2.62 5.75 -23.35
C PRO A 143 -2.48 4.74 -22.19
N PHE A 144 -1.26 4.48 -21.72
CA PHE A 144 -1.03 3.62 -20.57
C PHE A 144 0.28 3.95 -19.86
N ALA A 145 0.38 3.53 -18.61
CA ALA A 145 1.61 3.49 -17.83
C ALA A 145 1.87 2.06 -17.34
N ILE A 146 3.15 1.71 -17.20
CA ILE A 146 3.58 0.44 -16.63
C ILE A 146 4.27 0.71 -15.30
N VAL A 147 3.82 0.04 -14.23
CA VAL A 147 4.46 0.09 -12.91
C VAL A 147 5.04 -1.29 -12.59
N PRO A 148 6.36 -1.47 -12.77
CA PRO A 148 7.06 -2.69 -12.38
C PRO A 148 7.04 -2.91 -10.86
N HIS A 149 7.19 -4.16 -10.44
CA HIS A 149 7.46 -4.47 -9.05
C HIS A 149 8.88 -4.01 -8.68
N PHE A 150 9.08 -3.60 -7.43
CA PHE A 150 10.33 -2.99 -6.97
C PHE A 150 11.58 -3.87 -7.18
N ASN A 151 11.41 -5.20 -7.20
CA ASN A 151 12.50 -6.17 -7.36
C ASN A 151 12.72 -6.63 -8.82
N GLU A 152 11.95 -6.12 -9.78
CA GLU A 152 12.10 -6.54 -11.18
C GLU A 152 13.20 -5.77 -11.92
N PRO A 153 13.97 -6.45 -12.80
CA PRO A 153 14.96 -5.79 -13.64
C PRO A 153 14.27 -4.87 -14.65
N VAL A 154 14.81 -3.67 -14.85
CA VAL A 154 14.24 -2.65 -15.74
C VAL A 154 14.33 -3.09 -17.20
N GLU A 155 15.34 -3.89 -17.54
CA GLU A 155 15.64 -4.40 -18.89
C GLU A 155 14.48 -5.23 -19.45
N LYS A 156 13.73 -5.89 -18.56
CA LYS A 156 12.51 -6.64 -18.90
C LYS A 156 11.45 -5.77 -19.59
N TYR A 157 11.47 -4.47 -19.30
CA TYR A 157 10.51 -3.49 -19.82
C TYR A 157 11.12 -2.57 -20.88
N SER A 158 12.27 -2.92 -21.45
CA SER A 158 13.00 -2.08 -22.42
C SER A 158 12.17 -1.64 -23.63
N ALA A 159 11.26 -2.48 -24.12
CA ALA A 159 10.33 -2.16 -25.22
C ALA A 159 9.31 -1.06 -24.86
N TYR A 160 9.13 -0.76 -23.57
CA TYR A 160 8.14 0.19 -23.06
C TYR A 160 8.77 1.27 -22.17
N ALA A 161 10.06 1.59 -22.37
CA ALA A 161 10.80 2.52 -21.51
C ALA A 161 10.09 3.86 -21.28
N ASP A 162 9.40 4.40 -22.30
CA ASP A 162 8.66 5.66 -22.23
C ASP A 162 7.34 5.59 -21.42
N HIS A 163 6.90 4.39 -21.08
CA HIS A 163 5.67 4.14 -20.30
C HIS A 163 5.95 3.81 -18.83
N LEU A 164 7.21 3.66 -18.44
CA LEU A 164 7.57 3.20 -17.10
C LEU A 164 7.35 4.27 -16.02
N VAL A 165 6.79 3.83 -14.90
CA VAL A 165 6.64 4.59 -13.66
C VAL A 165 7.27 3.77 -12.53
N PHE A 166 8.44 4.20 -12.06
CA PHE A 166 9.21 3.43 -11.09
C PHE A 166 8.76 3.66 -9.63
N PRO A 167 8.60 2.59 -8.83
CA PRO A 167 8.20 2.70 -7.42
C PRO A 167 9.38 3.03 -6.49
N ASN A 168 10.48 3.59 -7.00
CA ASN A 168 11.67 3.94 -6.22
C ASN A 168 11.79 5.45 -5.91
N VAL A 169 10.69 6.19 -6.08
CA VAL A 169 10.58 7.63 -5.84
C VAL A 169 9.61 7.93 -4.69
N LYS A 170 9.56 9.19 -4.23
CA LYS A 170 8.62 9.61 -3.19
C LYS A 170 7.17 9.63 -3.69
N PRO A 171 6.17 9.49 -2.80
CA PRO A 171 4.76 9.35 -3.19
C PRO A 171 4.26 10.43 -4.16
N ALA A 172 4.45 11.72 -3.87
CA ALA A 172 3.93 12.79 -4.73
C ALA A 172 4.47 12.71 -6.17
N THR A 173 5.77 12.41 -6.32
CA THR A 173 6.40 12.19 -7.63
C THR A 173 5.83 10.96 -8.34
N PHE A 174 5.62 9.87 -7.59
CA PHE A 174 5.03 8.64 -8.13
C PHE A 174 3.60 8.86 -8.62
N MET A 175 2.76 9.51 -7.80
CA MET A 175 1.36 9.80 -8.14
C MET A 175 1.28 10.76 -9.33
N SER A 176 2.08 11.82 -9.36
CA SER A 176 2.18 12.72 -10.53
C SER A 176 2.57 11.98 -11.82
N ALA A 177 3.45 10.99 -11.72
CA ALA A 177 3.85 10.16 -12.86
C ALA A 177 2.79 9.13 -13.29
N LEU A 178 1.94 8.66 -12.37
CA LEU A 178 0.78 7.82 -12.66
C LEU A 178 -0.35 8.61 -13.32
N LEU A 179 -0.60 9.83 -12.84
CA LEU A 179 -1.66 10.69 -13.33
C LEU A 179 -1.48 10.94 -14.84
N GLY A 180 -2.58 10.86 -15.57
CA GLY A 180 -2.62 11.05 -17.02
C GLY A 180 -2.54 9.78 -17.85
N ALA A 181 -2.29 8.63 -17.23
CA ALA A 181 -2.51 7.34 -17.87
C ALA A 181 -4.01 7.07 -18.01
N GLU A 182 -4.44 6.56 -19.16
CA GLU A 182 -5.81 6.06 -19.36
C GLU A 182 -5.96 4.62 -18.81
N LEU A 183 -4.86 3.88 -18.69
CA LEU A 183 -4.77 2.56 -18.07
C LEU A 183 -3.43 2.39 -17.35
N VAL A 184 -3.44 1.77 -16.17
CA VAL A 184 -2.23 1.37 -15.46
C VAL A 184 -2.07 -0.14 -15.51
N ILE A 185 -0.98 -0.59 -16.12
CA ILE A 185 -0.57 -1.99 -16.12
C ILE A 185 0.47 -2.13 -15.02
N SER A 186 0.23 -2.98 -14.03
CA SER A 186 1.17 -3.09 -12.91
C SER A 186 1.40 -4.49 -12.45
N SER A 187 2.67 -4.86 -12.28
CA SER A 187 3.09 -6.04 -11.54
C SER A 187 3.29 -5.72 -10.04
N SER A 188 3.14 -4.45 -9.63
CA SER A 188 3.18 -4.00 -8.24
C SER A 188 1.78 -3.82 -7.66
N LEU A 189 1.50 -4.40 -6.49
CA LEU A 189 0.19 -4.23 -5.84
C LEU A 189 -0.14 -2.74 -5.56
N HIS A 190 0.83 -1.94 -5.12
CA HIS A 190 0.60 -0.52 -4.90
C HIS A 190 0.45 0.28 -6.20
N GLY A 191 0.94 -0.22 -7.33
CA GLY A 191 0.63 0.37 -8.63
C GLY A 191 -0.86 0.26 -8.94
N LEU A 192 -1.47 -0.89 -8.63
CA LEU A 192 -2.91 -1.12 -8.77
C LEU A 192 -3.72 -0.26 -7.79
N ILE A 193 -3.42 -0.37 -6.48
CA ILE A 193 -4.15 0.35 -5.43
C ILE A 193 -4.19 1.85 -5.70
N LEU A 194 -3.04 2.43 -6.06
CA LEU A 194 -2.94 3.87 -6.27
C LEU A 194 -3.62 4.31 -7.56
N ALA A 195 -3.43 3.58 -8.67
CA ALA A 195 -4.14 3.88 -9.90
C ALA A 195 -5.65 3.90 -9.69
N GLU A 196 -6.18 2.87 -9.05
CA GLU A 196 -7.62 2.75 -8.81
C GLU A 196 -8.15 3.76 -7.78
N ALA A 197 -7.33 4.15 -6.78
CA ALA A 197 -7.68 5.23 -5.86
C ALA A 197 -7.89 6.56 -6.61
N TYR A 198 -7.11 6.82 -7.66
CA TYR A 198 -7.27 8.00 -8.52
C TYR A 198 -8.31 7.81 -9.64
N GLY A 199 -9.07 6.71 -9.63
CA GLY A 199 -10.08 6.40 -10.65
C GLY A 199 -9.49 6.00 -12.00
N ILE A 200 -8.19 5.68 -12.07
CA ILE A 200 -7.54 5.19 -13.28
C ILE A 200 -7.74 3.67 -13.33
N PRO A 201 -8.30 3.11 -14.42
CA PRO A 201 -8.38 1.68 -14.61
C PRO A 201 -7.01 1.02 -14.43
N ALA A 202 -6.96 -0.12 -13.73
CA ALA A 202 -5.72 -0.84 -13.51
C ALA A 202 -5.86 -2.36 -13.69
N VAL A 203 -4.80 -2.98 -14.20
CA VAL A 203 -4.74 -4.42 -14.48
C VAL A 203 -3.43 -5.01 -13.97
N TYR A 204 -3.54 -6.17 -13.32
CA TYR A 204 -2.38 -6.89 -12.81
C TYR A 204 -1.62 -7.56 -13.96
N LEU A 205 -0.34 -7.24 -14.07
CA LEU A 205 0.60 -7.88 -14.98
C LEU A 205 1.32 -9.02 -14.25
N ASP A 206 0.81 -10.24 -14.43
CA ASP A 206 1.38 -11.46 -13.87
C ASP A 206 2.50 -12.01 -14.76
N TRP A 207 3.59 -11.25 -14.86
CA TRP A 207 4.67 -11.56 -15.79
C TRP A 207 5.84 -12.29 -15.12
N GLY A 208 5.60 -13.11 -14.11
CA GLY A 208 6.68 -13.85 -13.43
C GLY A 208 7.62 -12.96 -12.62
N ASN A 209 7.09 -11.96 -11.90
CA ASN A 209 7.82 -11.17 -10.90
C ASN A 209 8.09 -11.97 -9.59
N GLY A 210 7.67 -13.24 -9.60
CA GLY A 210 7.73 -14.17 -8.50
C GLY A 210 6.73 -13.92 -7.39
N GLU A 211 5.97 -12.81 -7.39
CA GLU A 211 4.96 -12.43 -6.38
C GLU A 211 3.86 -13.48 -6.22
N ASP A 212 3.34 -13.63 -5.01
CA ASP A 212 2.23 -14.54 -4.75
C ASP A 212 0.90 -13.85 -5.07
N ARG A 213 0.04 -14.54 -5.82
CA ARG A 213 -1.30 -14.04 -6.21
C ARG A 213 -2.18 -13.67 -5.00
N PHE A 214 -1.93 -14.28 -3.84
CA PHE A 214 -2.67 -14.06 -2.60
C PHE A 214 -2.91 -12.58 -2.30
N LYS A 215 -1.86 -11.74 -2.38
CA LYS A 215 -1.98 -10.33 -2.00
C LYS A 215 -2.87 -9.53 -2.96
N TYR A 216 -2.91 -9.93 -4.23
CA TYR A 216 -3.76 -9.33 -5.26
C TYR A 216 -5.20 -9.79 -5.08
N ASP A 217 -5.44 -11.10 -4.91
CA ASP A 217 -6.79 -11.61 -4.62
C ASP A 217 -7.37 -10.99 -3.35
N ASP A 218 -6.55 -10.85 -2.31
CA ASP A 218 -6.95 -10.26 -1.03
C ASP A 218 -7.36 -8.80 -1.20
N TYR A 219 -6.63 -8.03 -2.02
CA TYR A 219 -7.00 -6.66 -2.37
C TYR A 219 -8.33 -6.60 -3.15
N TYR A 220 -8.44 -7.34 -4.26
CA TYR A 220 -9.65 -7.32 -5.08
C TYR A 220 -10.89 -7.76 -4.27
N ASN A 221 -10.78 -8.85 -3.50
CA ASN A 221 -11.86 -9.28 -2.60
C ASN A 221 -12.17 -8.25 -1.52
N GLY A 222 -11.16 -7.55 -0.99
CA GLY A 222 -11.34 -6.45 -0.03
C GLY A 222 -12.13 -5.27 -0.60
N THR A 223 -12.05 -5.06 -1.92
CA THR A 223 -12.86 -4.08 -2.65
C THR A 223 -14.22 -4.63 -3.14
N GLY A 224 -14.60 -5.84 -2.73
CA GLY A 224 -15.86 -6.49 -3.12
C GLY A 224 -15.83 -7.17 -4.50
N ARG A 225 -14.67 -7.18 -5.17
CA ARG A 225 -14.48 -7.80 -6.49
C ARG A 225 -13.99 -9.23 -6.34
N MET A 226 -14.95 -10.17 -6.29
CA MET A 226 -14.67 -11.60 -6.09
C MET A 226 -14.19 -12.31 -7.35
N GLN A 227 -14.39 -11.70 -8.52
CA GLN A 227 -13.89 -12.16 -9.81
C GLN A 227 -13.11 -11.00 -10.43
N TRP A 228 -11.89 -11.28 -10.88
CA TRP A 228 -10.96 -10.31 -11.44
C TRP A 228 -9.98 -11.02 -12.37
N HIS A 229 -9.39 -10.29 -13.32
CA HIS A 229 -8.48 -10.79 -14.34
C HIS A 229 -7.09 -10.13 -14.28
N SER A 230 -6.11 -10.85 -14.83
CA SER A 230 -4.72 -10.43 -14.99
C SER A 230 -4.24 -10.83 -16.38
N GLY A 231 -3.28 -10.09 -16.93
CA GLY A 231 -2.59 -10.48 -18.16
C GLY A 231 -1.15 -10.94 -17.87
N ASN A 232 -0.59 -11.74 -18.78
CA ASN A 232 0.77 -12.27 -18.71
C ASN A 232 1.75 -11.50 -19.61
N SER A 233 1.24 -10.59 -20.46
CA SER A 233 2.01 -9.61 -21.24
C SER A 233 1.37 -8.22 -21.17
N VAL A 234 2.11 -7.20 -21.62
CA VAL A 234 1.58 -5.84 -21.72
C VAL A 234 0.43 -5.78 -22.73
N GLU A 235 0.56 -6.46 -23.86
CA GLU A 235 -0.47 -6.52 -24.92
C GLU A 235 -1.76 -7.16 -24.39
N GLU A 236 -1.66 -8.29 -23.69
CA GLU A 236 -2.83 -8.94 -23.09
C GLU A 236 -3.49 -8.03 -22.05
N CYS A 237 -2.70 -7.30 -21.27
CA CYS A 237 -3.22 -6.32 -20.31
C CYS A 237 -3.95 -5.14 -20.99
N LEU A 238 -3.46 -4.69 -22.14
CA LEU A 238 -4.11 -3.64 -22.94
C LEU A 238 -5.46 -4.12 -23.47
N ASP A 239 -5.55 -5.37 -23.94
CA ASP A 239 -6.79 -5.96 -24.44
C ASP A 239 -7.81 -6.20 -23.32
N LEU A 240 -7.36 -6.63 -22.15
CA LEU A 240 -8.21 -6.90 -20.98
C LEU A 240 -8.77 -5.64 -20.33
N GLY A 241 -7.97 -4.58 -20.23
CA GLY A 241 -8.32 -3.37 -19.49
C GLY A 241 -8.46 -3.60 -17.96
N GLY A 242 -8.99 -2.59 -17.26
CA GLY A 242 -9.07 -2.60 -15.79
C GLY A 242 -10.15 -3.51 -15.20
N ASN A 243 -10.05 -3.79 -13.90
CA ASN A 243 -10.93 -4.71 -13.16
C ASN A 243 -12.24 -4.07 -12.63
N GLY A 244 -12.77 -3.09 -13.36
CA GLY A 244 -14.02 -2.41 -13.01
C GLY A 244 -13.95 -1.50 -11.77
N VAL A 245 -15.08 -0.84 -11.49
CA VAL A 245 -15.22 0.11 -10.38
C VAL A 245 -15.61 -0.57 -9.07
N PHE A 246 -15.35 0.11 -7.96
CA PHE A 246 -15.81 -0.27 -6.63
C PHE A 246 -16.20 0.98 -5.83
N ASP A 247 -16.87 0.77 -4.70
CA ASP A 247 -17.29 1.85 -3.80
C ASP A 247 -16.11 2.37 -2.98
N LEU A 248 -15.31 3.23 -3.61
CA LEU A 248 -14.11 3.82 -3.00
C LEU A 248 -14.46 4.67 -1.78
N GLU A 249 -15.52 5.48 -1.86
CA GLU A 249 -15.93 6.37 -0.76
C GLU A 249 -16.26 5.59 0.50
N LYS A 250 -16.99 4.48 0.38
CA LYS A 250 -17.30 3.59 1.50
C LYS A 250 -16.03 3.00 2.13
N LEU A 251 -15.07 2.56 1.32
CA LEU A 251 -13.81 2.01 1.84
C LEU A 251 -12.98 3.09 2.54
N GLN A 252 -12.88 4.29 1.97
CA GLN A 252 -12.18 5.42 2.56
C GLN A 252 -12.81 5.81 3.91
N ALA A 253 -14.14 5.91 3.97
CA ALA A 253 -14.87 6.21 5.20
C ALA A 253 -14.65 5.13 6.27
N GLY A 254 -14.71 3.84 5.88
CA GLY A 254 -14.44 2.73 6.79
C GLY A 254 -13.02 2.74 7.35
N LEU A 255 -12.03 3.01 6.49
CA LEU A 255 -10.62 3.12 6.91
C LEU A 255 -10.40 4.28 7.88
N LEU A 256 -10.93 5.47 7.59
CA LEU A 256 -10.80 6.63 8.47
C LEU A 256 -11.50 6.40 9.82
N ALA A 257 -12.71 5.83 9.82
CA ALA A 257 -13.45 5.51 11.04
C ALA A 257 -12.72 4.48 11.91
N ALA A 258 -12.01 3.55 11.30
CA ALA A 258 -11.22 2.53 12.00
C ALA A 258 -9.82 3.01 12.41
N PHE A 259 -9.38 4.22 12.01
CA PHE A 259 -8.05 4.69 12.36
C PHE A 259 -7.89 4.82 13.89
N PRO A 260 -6.81 4.25 14.49
CA PRO A 260 -6.70 4.14 15.94
C PRO A 260 -6.15 5.42 16.60
N TYR A 261 -6.92 6.52 16.55
CA TYR A 261 -6.55 7.78 17.21
C TYR A 261 -6.32 7.64 18.72
N ASP A 262 -6.95 6.65 19.36
CA ASP A 262 -6.78 6.34 20.79
C ASP A 262 -5.33 5.99 21.20
N LEU A 263 -4.50 5.62 20.23
CA LEU A 263 -3.07 5.34 20.45
C LEU A 263 -2.20 6.60 20.56
N TRP A 264 -2.75 7.80 20.27
CA TRP A 264 -2.09 9.11 20.32
C TRP A 264 -2.83 10.05 21.29
#